data_AF-A0A9P5GED3-F1
#
_entry.id   AF-A0A9P5GED3-F1
#
_cell.length_a   1.000
_cell.length_b   1.000
_cell.length_c   1.000
_cell.angle_alpha   90.00
_cell.angle_beta   90.00
_cell.angle_gamma   90.00
#
_symmetry.space_group_name_H-M   'P 1'
#
loop_
_entity.id
_entity.type
_entity.pdbx_description
1 polymer ?
#
loop_
_entity_poly.entity_id
_entity_poly.type
_entity_poly.pdbx_seq_one_letter_code
_entity_poly.pdbx_strand_id
1 'polypeptide(L)'
;MSDFPPPGTTIKTRGFREVCEVDGRTFFRKRGAQEWTEDTSNPKELKPPAENPSLYLYLVQEEQAPGEPNHWALFLADENEPDYGYVYQVTGDAEDMKYEPSAEKINVVDAGLTSNVYTLAVVSQEQARAARLVKQAAEEELPPQAENRKSVTENCQGWTARVIDRLVKEKIVMPQKLEMARSMMQAV
;
A
#
# COMPACT_ATOMS: atom_id res chain seq x y z
N MET A 1 16.07 -23.19 -17.61
CA MET A 1 15.23 -22.00 -17.40
C MET A 1 16.07 -20.82 -17.82
N SER A 2 15.58 -19.95 -18.68
CA SER A 2 16.31 -18.73 -19.06
C SER A 2 16.35 -17.79 -17.87
N ASP A 3 17.55 -17.37 -17.46
CA ASP A 3 17.70 -16.36 -16.41
C ASP A 3 17.01 -15.07 -16.87
N PHE A 4 15.94 -14.69 -16.16
CA PHE A 4 15.19 -13.48 -16.41
C PHE A 4 15.40 -12.50 -15.23
N PRO A 5 15.69 -11.21 -15.50
CA PRO A 5 15.85 -10.59 -16.82
C PRO A 5 17.17 -11.01 -17.49
N PRO A 6 17.29 -10.83 -18.83
CA PRO A 6 18.53 -11.11 -19.55
C PRO A 6 19.77 -10.46 -18.92
N PRO A 7 20.96 -11.09 -19.02
CA PRO A 7 22.19 -10.49 -18.53
C PRO A 7 22.43 -9.10 -19.12
N GLY A 8 22.77 -8.13 -18.26
CA GLY A 8 22.99 -6.74 -18.66
C GLY A 8 21.72 -5.86 -18.67
N THR A 9 20.55 -6.41 -18.38
CA THR A 9 19.34 -5.59 -18.17
C THR A 9 19.51 -4.69 -16.94
N THR A 10 19.32 -3.39 -17.12
CA THR A 10 19.32 -2.42 -16.03
C THR A 10 18.10 -2.65 -15.12
N ILE A 11 18.36 -3.01 -13.87
CA ILE A 11 17.35 -3.10 -12.83
C ILE A 11 17.35 -1.79 -12.04
N LYS A 12 16.17 -1.18 -11.91
CA LYS A 12 15.95 0.03 -11.10
C LYS A 12 15.11 -0.31 -9.89
N THR A 13 15.50 0.17 -8.73
CA THR A 13 14.67 0.11 -7.54
C THR A 13 13.64 1.23 -7.57
N ARG A 14 12.37 0.91 -7.32
CA ARG A 14 11.25 1.86 -7.19
C ARG A 14 10.36 1.39 -6.05
N GLY A 15 10.38 2.08 -4.92
CA GLY A 15 9.60 1.61 -3.77
C GLY A 15 10.11 0.26 -3.24
N PHE A 16 9.17 -0.60 -2.87
CA PHE A 16 9.38 -2.02 -2.51
C PHE A 16 9.64 -2.93 -3.71
N ARG A 17 9.82 -2.38 -4.91
CA ARG A 17 9.92 -3.15 -6.15
C ARG A 17 11.26 -2.91 -6.83
N GLU A 18 11.70 -3.96 -7.51
CA GLU A 18 12.70 -3.85 -8.56
C GLU A 18 11.96 -3.89 -9.90
N VAL A 19 12.35 -3.01 -10.81
CA VAL A 19 11.70 -2.81 -12.11
C VAL A 19 12.76 -2.91 -13.19
N CYS A 20 12.45 -3.61 -14.27
CA CYS A 20 13.28 -3.66 -15.46
C CYS A 20 12.42 -3.49 -16.72
N GLU A 21 13.08 -3.13 -17.82
CA GLU A 21 12.47 -3.08 -19.14
C GLU A 21 13.17 -4.09 -20.05
N VAL A 22 12.38 -4.98 -20.65
CA VAL A 22 12.86 -6.00 -21.59
C VAL A 22 11.94 -5.94 -22.80
N ASP A 23 12.51 -5.72 -24.00
CA ASP A 23 11.77 -5.62 -25.26
C ASP A 23 10.59 -4.63 -25.24
N GLY A 24 10.78 -3.48 -24.57
CA GLY A 24 9.76 -2.42 -24.46
C GLY A 24 8.62 -2.72 -23.49
N ARG A 25 8.69 -3.85 -22.77
CA ARG A 25 7.75 -4.26 -21.72
C ARG A 25 8.37 -4.04 -20.35
N THR A 26 7.57 -3.56 -19.42
CA THR A 26 8.01 -3.33 -18.04
C THR A 26 7.69 -4.56 -17.20
N PHE A 27 8.65 -5.03 -16.42
CA PHE A 27 8.48 -6.09 -15.45
C PHE A 27 8.85 -5.58 -14.07
N PHE A 28 8.20 -6.11 -13.05
CA PHE A 28 8.49 -5.79 -11.66
C PHE A 28 8.52 -7.04 -10.79
N ARG A 29 9.24 -6.94 -9.68
CA ARG A 29 9.20 -7.92 -8.59
C ARG A 29 9.28 -7.24 -7.23
N LYS A 30 8.84 -7.91 -6.17
CA LYS A 30 9.17 -7.47 -4.79
C LYS A 30 10.69 -7.54 -4.64
N ARG A 31 11.30 -6.55 -3.99
CA ARG A 31 12.75 -6.55 -3.72
C ARG A 31 13.13 -7.87 -3.01
N GLY A 32 14.14 -8.57 -3.56
CA GLY A 32 14.58 -9.86 -3.03
C GLY A 32 13.77 -11.09 -3.49
N ALA A 33 12.67 -10.91 -4.22
CA ALA A 33 11.97 -12.01 -4.86
C ALA A 33 12.74 -12.49 -6.11
N GLN A 34 12.50 -13.74 -6.52
CA GLN A 34 13.09 -14.28 -7.76
C GLN A 34 12.19 -14.07 -8.97
N GLU A 35 10.87 -14.20 -8.78
CA GLU A 35 9.90 -14.14 -9.86
C GLU A 35 9.60 -12.71 -10.30
N TRP A 36 9.56 -12.50 -11.61
CA TRP A 36 9.22 -11.24 -12.25
C TRP A 36 7.82 -11.31 -12.85
N THR A 37 7.04 -10.27 -12.62
CA THR A 37 5.68 -10.12 -13.16
C THR A 37 5.67 -9.01 -14.19
N GLU A 38 5.05 -9.26 -15.35
CA GLU A 38 4.83 -8.19 -16.33
C GLU A 38 3.89 -7.13 -15.76
N ASP A 39 4.29 -5.86 -15.83
CA ASP A 39 3.44 -4.74 -15.46
C ASP A 39 2.42 -4.47 -16.58
N THR A 40 1.31 -5.18 -16.52
CA THR A 40 0.13 -4.91 -17.35
C THR A 40 -0.75 -3.81 -16.78
N SER A 41 -0.37 -3.23 -15.63
CA SER A 41 -1.30 -2.51 -14.76
C SER A 41 -1.48 -1.02 -15.08
N ASN A 42 -0.82 -0.49 -16.13
CA ASN A 42 -1.10 0.85 -16.64
C ASN A 42 -0.65 1.02 -18.11
N PRO A 43 -1.46 1.66 -18.99
CA PRO A 43 -0.99 2.20 -20.26
C PRO A 43 0.25 3.08 -20.05
N LYS A 44 1.19 3.11 -21.02
CA LYS A 44 2.42 3.95 -20.94
C LYS A 44 2.12 5.40 -20.55
N GLU A 45 0.97 5.92 -20.94
CA GLU A 45 0.48 7.28 -20.68
C GLU A 45 0.17 7.58 -19.20
N LEU A 46 -0.07 6.54 -18.39
CA LEU A 46 -0.32 6.67 -16.94
C LEU A 46 0.93 6.37 -16.11
N LYS A 47 2.07 6.06 -16.75
CA LYS A 47 3.34 5.87 -16.02
C LYS A 47 3.89 7.25 -15.63
N PRO A 48 4.22 7.46 -14.35
CA PRO A 48 4.72 8.75 -13.92
C PRO A 48 6.02 9.12 -14.67
N PRO A 49 6.20 10.40 -15.04
CA PRO A 49 7.44 10.88 -15.66
C PRO A 49 8.64 10.53 -14.78
N ALA A 50 9.72 10.04 -15.39
CA ALA A 50 10.89 9.53 -14.68
C ALA A 50 11.71 10.59 -13.91
N GLU A 51 11.34 11.87 -13.98
CA GLU A 51 12.20 12.99 -13.56
C GLU A 51 11.77 13.66 -12.25
N ASN A 52 10.59 13.37 -11.71
CA ASN A 52 10.18 13.87 -10.39
C ASN A 52 10.12 12.72 -9.39
N PRO A 53 10.69 12.88 -8.17
CA PRO A 53 10.52 11.89 -7.11
C PRO A 53 9.03 11.66 -6.94
N SER A 54 8.57 10.42 -6.90
CA SER A 54 7.14 10.13 -6.77
C SER A 54 6.77 9.79 -5.33
N LEU A 55 5.58 10.19 -4.90
CA LEU A 55 5.01 9.74 -3.63
C LEU A 55 4.22 8.46 -3.87
N TYR A 56 4.53 7.41 -3.13
CA TYR A 56 3.85 6.13 -3.23
C TYR A 56 2.93 5.92 -2.03
N LEU A 57 1.68 5.54 -2.33
CA LEU A 57 0.74 5.05 -1.34
C LEU A 57 0.65 3.52 -1.46
N TYR A 58 0.87 2.85 -0.34
CA TYR A 58 0.83 1.40 -0.22
C TYR A 58 -0.26 0.97 0.76
N LEU A 59 -0.87 -0.19 0.47
CA LEU A 59 -1.45 -1.05 1.48
C LEU A 59 -0.34 -2.00 1.95
N VAL A 60 -0.02 -1.94 3.23
CA VAL A 60 0.99 -2.77 3.88
C VAL A 60 0.31 -3.72 4.86
N GLN A 61 0.86 -4.93 5.00
CA GLN A 61 0.30 -5.98 5.84
C GLN A 61 1.33 -6.57 6.79
N GLU A 62 0.87 -6.89 7.99
CA GLU A 62 1.58 -7.67 8.99
C GLU A 62 0.79 -8.94 9.29
N GLU A 63 1.48 -10.08 9.32
CA GLU A 63 0.91 -11.34 9.80
C GLU A 63 0.71 -11.27 11.31
N GLN A 64 -0.52 -11.55 11.76
CA GLN A 64 -0.84 -11.65 13.19
C GLN A 64 -0.68 -13.09 13.69
N ALA A 65 -1.11 -13.34 14.93
CA ALA A 65 -1.08 -14.67 15.52
C ALA A 65 -1.81 -15.70 14.61
N PRO A 66 -1.40 -16.98 14.63
CA PRO A 66 -2.00 -17.99 13.77
C PRO A 66 -3.53 -18.05 13.88
N GLY A 67 -4.21 -17.90 12.75
CA GLY A 67 -5.66 -17.90 12.66
C GLY A 67 -6.32 -16.52 12.75
N GLU A 68 -5.57 -15.48 13.09
CA GLU A 68 -6.05 -14.10 13.07
C GLU A 68 -5.92 -13.49 11.66
N PRO A 69 -6.80 -12.54 11.29
CA PRO A 69 -6.66 -11.79 10.05
C PRO A 69 -5.38 -10.93 10.08
N ASN A 70 -4.78 -10.71 8.91
CA ASN A 70 -3.61 -9.84 8.79
C ASN A 70 -3.97 -8.41 9.21
N HIS A 71 -3.04 -7.76 9.90
CA HIS A 71 -3.16 -6.35 10.18
C HIS A 71 -2.90 -5.53 8.92
N TRP A 72 -3.73 -4.51 8.68
CA TRP A 72 -3.63 -3.65 7.52
C TRP A 72 -3.32 -2.23 7.95
N ALA A 73 -2.41 -1.58 7.22
CA ALA A 73 -2.14 -0.17 7.34
C ALA A 73 -1.93 0.48 5.97
N LEU A 74 -2.14 1.79 5.90
CA LEU A 74 -1.72 2.60 4.77
C LEU A 74 -0.33 3.16 5.05
N PHE A 75 0.56 3.04 4.08
CA PHE A 75 1.92 3.56 4.17
C PHE A 75 2.21 4.52 3.02
N LEU A 76 2.65 5.72 3.36
CA LEU A 76 2.94 6.80 2.42
C LEU A 76 4.42 7.14 2.46
N ALA A 77 5.14 6.87 1.37
CA ALA A 77 6.60 7.03 1.31
C ALA A 77 7.07 7.68 0.00
N ASP A 78 8.22 8.34 0.07
CA ASP A 78 8.92 8.86 -1.11
C ASP A 78 9.57 7.70 -1.87
N GLU A 79 9.60 7.77 -3.20
CA GLU A 79 10.25 6.76 -4.04
C GLU A 79 11.72 6.51 -3.67
N ASN A 80 12.43 7.56 -3.24
CA ASN A 80 13.86 7.52 -2.91
C ASN A 80 14.13 7.08 -1.47
N GLU A 81 13.12 7.18 -0.59
CA GLU A 81 13.16 6.68 0.79
C GLU A 81 12.05 5.64 1.00
N PRO A 82 12.03 4.55 0.22
CA PRO A 82 10.85 3.69 0.10
C PRO A 82 10.54 2.91 1.37
N ASP A 83 11.53 2.74 2.25
CA ASP A 83 11.37 2.05 3.52
C ASP A 83 10.93 3.01 4.64
N TYR A 84 11.02 4.34 4.44
CA TYR A 84 10.69 5.37 5.42
C TYR A 84 9.49 6.23 5.01
N GLY A 85 8.47 6.28 5.86
CA GLY A 85 7.26 7.02 5.54
C GLY A 85 6.28 7.12 6.69
N TYR A 86 5.11 7.69 6.42
CA TYR A 86 4.03 7.79 7.39
C TYR A 86 3.10 6.59 7.32
N VAL A 87 2.76 6.05 8.48
CA VAL A 87 1.79 4.95 8.62
C VAL A 87 0.48 5.50 9.16
N TYR A 88 -0.62 5.12 8.52
CA TYR A 88 -1.98 5.39 8.98
C TYR A 88 -2.68 4.06 9.22
N GLN A 89 -3.12 3.84 10.46
CA GLN A 89 -3.67 2.55 10.89
C GLN A 89 -4.64 2.72 12.06
N VAL A 90 -5.42 1.67 12.27
CA VAL A 90 -6.14 1.46 13.53
C VAL A 90 -5.63 0.19 14.19
N THR A 91 -5.46 0.21 15.51
CA THR A 91 -4.93 -0.90 16.31
C THR A 91 -5.89 -1.22 17.46
N GLY A 92 -5.64 -2.33 18.17
CA GLY A 92 -6.50 -2.81 19.25
C GLY A 92 -7.42 -3.95 18.81
N ASP A 93 -8.28 -4.40 19.72
CA ASP A 93 -9.25 -5.44 19.44
C ASP A 93 -10.37 -4.91 18.53
N ALA A 94 -10.95 -5.77 17.70
CA ALA A 94 -12.04 -5.39 16.79
C ALA A 94 -13.29 -4.83 17.50
N GLU A 95 -13.40 -5.00 18.81
CA GLU A 95 -14.43 -4.40 19.66
C GLU A 95 -14.17 -2.91 19.97
N ASP A 96 -12.90 -2.50 20.14
CA ASP A 96 -12.48 -1.16 20.51
C ASP A 96 -11.16 -0.78 19.81
N MET A 97 -11.22 -0.60 18.49
CA MET A 97 -10.04 -0.16 17.73
C MET A 97 -9.81 1.34 17.86
N LYS A 98 -8.55 1.77 17.81
CA LYS A 98 -8.13 3.17 17.94
C LYS A 98 -7.28 3.59 16.76
N TYR A 99 -7.52 4.80 16.29
CA TYR A 99 -6.66 5.40 15.26
C TYR A 99 -5.31 5.77 15.85
N GLU A 100 -4.26 5.12 15.36
CA GLU A 100 -2.88 5.24 15.88
C GLU A 100 -1.90 5.45 14.72
N PRO A 101 -1.89 6.64 14.09
CA PRO A 101 -0.94 6.95 13.02
C PRO A 101 0.48 7.12 13.58
N SER A 102 1.48 6.99 12.71
CA SER A 102 2.84 7.39 13.07
C SER A 102 2.94 8.91 13.18
N ALA A 103 3.53 9.39 14.29
CA ALA A 103 3.77 10.83 14.48
C ALA A 103 4.90 11.36 13.57
N GLU A 104 5.85 10.49 13.25
CA GLU A 104 7.01 10.78 12.41
C GLU A 104 7.13 9.72 11.30
N LYS A 105 8.09 9.92 10.39
CA LYS A 105 8.45 8.88 9.42
C LYS A 105 9.06 7.70 10.17
N ILE A 106 8.59 6.50 9.88
CA ILE A 106 9.13 5.27 10.44
C ILE A 106 9.66 4.35 9.35
N ASN A 107 10.59 3.46 9.72
CA ASN A 107 10.98 2.35 8.86
C ASN A 107 9.88 1.27 8.93
N VAL A 108 9.18 1.05 7.83
CA VAL A 108 8.05 0.10 7.78
C VAL A 108 8.49 -1.37 7.83
N VAL A 109 9.75 -1.66 7.45
CA VAL A 109 10.34 -3.00 7.57
C VAL A 109 10.57 -3.33 9.04
N ASP A 110 11.20 -2.41 9.78
CA ASP A 110 11.45 -2.56 11.22
C ASP A 110 10.15 -2.65 12.02
N ALA A 111 9.08 -2.02 11.51
CA ALA A 111 7.73 -2.08 12.08
C ALA A 111 6.97 -3.39 11.77
N GLY A 112 7.54 -4.36 11.05
CA GLY A 112 6.89 -5.65 10.76
C GLY A 112 5.79 -5.63 9.69
N LEU A 113 5.46 -4.47 9.15
CA LEU A 113 4.36 -4.25 8.19
C LEU A 113 4.68 -4.69 6.75
N THR A 114 5.67 -5.55 6.51
CA THR A 114 6.15 -5.86 5.14
C THR A 114 5.90 -7.29 4.69
N SER A 115 4.98 -8.00 5.38
CA SER A 115 4.55 -9.36 4.99
C SER A 115 4.05 -9.34 3.55
N ASN A 116 3.08 -8.47 3.26
CA ASN A 116 2.66 -8.11 1.91
C ASN A 116 2.63 -6.60 1.71
N VAL A 117 3.00 -6.15 0.50
CA VAL A 117 3.00 -4.72 0.15
C VAL A 117 2.39 -4.52 -1.23
N TYR A 118 1.30 -3.77 -1.30
CA TYR A 118 0.57 -3.48 -2.52
C TYR A 118 0.56 -1.99 -2.82
N THR A 119 1.09 -1.61 -3.98
CA THR A 119 1.01 -0.21 -4.45
C THR A 119 -0.43 0.12 -4.83
N LEU A 120 -1.01 1.09 -4.13
CA LEU A 120 -2.35 1.62 -4.39
C LEU A 120 -2.30 2.80 -5.37
N ALA A 121 -1.33 3.70 -5.21
CA ALA A 121 -1.17 4.87 -6.07
C ALA A 121 0.29 5.33 -6.15
N VAL A 122 0.62 6.00 -7.26
CA VAL A 122 1.89 6.71 -7.46
C VAL A 122 1.56 8.13 -7.88
N VAL A 123 2.06 9.12 -7.13
CA VAL A 123 1.73 10.53 -7.31
C VAL A 123 2.99 11.31 -7.67
N SER A 124 3.10 11.71 -8.94
CA SER A 124 4.22 12.51 -9.46
C SER A 124 3.96 14.02 -9.48
N GLN A 125 2.70 14.45 -9.37
CA GLN A 125 2.29 15.86 -9.35
C GLN A 125 1.39 16.13 -8.14
N GLU A 126 1.39 17.36 -7.63
CA GLU A 126 0.57 17.77 -6.48
C GLU A 126 0.77 16.90 -5.21
N GLN A 127 1.98 16.42 -4.94
CA GLN A 127 2.25 15.50 -3.83
C GLN A 127 1.82 16.02 -2.46
N ALA A 128 2.03 17.31 -2.20
CA ALA A 128 1.59 17.93 -0.94
C ALA A 128 0.06 17.85 -0.78
N ARG A 129 -0.69 18.02 -1.87
CA ARG A 129 -2.15 17.86 -1.87
C ARG A 129 -2.52 16.41 -1.62
N ALA A 130 -1.89 15.45 -2.31
CA ALA A 130 -2.16 14.04 -2.13
C ALA A 130 -1.86 13.58 -0.69
N ALA A 131 -0.71 13.95 -0.14
CA ALA A 131 -0.34 13.64 1.24
C ALA A 131 -1.36 14.20 2.25
N ARG A 132 -1.82 15.45 2.04
CA ARG A 132 -2.87 16.04 2.87
C ARG A 132 -4.19 15.28 2.78
N LEU A 133 -4.60 14.88 1.58
CA LEU A 133 -5.85 14.13 1.37
C LEU A 133 -5.77 12.70 1.95
N VAL A 134 -4.63 12.03 1.85
CA VAL A 134 -4.40 10.72 2.50
C VAL A 134 -4.54 10.83 4.01
N LYS A 135 -3.86 11.80 4.62
CA LYS A 135 -3.96 12.06 6.06
C LYS A 135 -5.39 12.39 6.48
N GLN A 136 -6.05 13.30 5.77
CA GLN A 136 -7.42 13.70 6.06
C GLN A 136 -8.41 12.54 5.96
N ALA A 137 -8.31 11.71 4.91
CA ALA A 137 -9.17 10.55 4.73
C ALA A 137 -9.01 9.52 5.86
N ALA A 138 -7.78 9.31 6.34
CA ALA A 138 -7.53 8.43 7.48
C ALA A 138 -8.06 9.02 8.80
N GLU A 139 -7.84 10.32 9.05
CA GLU A 139 -8.27 10.99 10.29
C GLU A 139 -9.80 11.09 10.43
N GLU A 140 -10.53 11.22 9.31
CA GLU A 140 -11.98 11.37 9.32
C GLU A 140 -12.75 10.04 9.33
N GLU A 141 -12.08 8.91 9.09
CA GLU A 141 -12.69 7.58 9.15
C GLU A 141 -12.69 7.05 10.58
N LEU A 142 -13.88 6.80 11.13
CA LEU A 142 -14.04 6.30 12.48
C LEU A 142 -13.46 4.88 12.59
N PRO A 143 -12.63 4.61 13.61
CA PRO A 143 -12.18 3.26 13.94
C PRO A 143 -13.36 2.31 14.19
N PRO A 144 -13.24 1.02 13.84
CA PRO A 144 -14.23 0.00 14.16
C PRO A 144 -14.48 -0.09 15.67
N GLN A 145 -15.75 -0.21 16.02
CA GLN A 145 -16.23 -0.25 17.40
C GLN A 145 -17.42 -1.20 17.47
N ALA A 146 -17.52 -1.99 18.54
CA ALA A 146 -18.66 -2.86 18.82
C ALA A 146 -18.97 -2.85 20.31
N GLU A 147 -20.24 -3.08 20.67
CA GLU A 147 -20.65 -3.15 22.08
C GLU A 147 -20.06 -4.36 22.81
N ASN A 148 -19.79 -5.43 22.07
CA ASN A 148 -19.17 -6.65 22.57
C ASN A 148 -18.64 -7.49 21.39
N ARG A 149 -17.76 -8.45 21.69
CA ARG A 149 -17.16 -9.36 20.71
C ARG A 149 -18.14 -10.08 19.77
N LYS A 150 -19.37 -10.37 20.19
CA LYS A 150 -20.37 -11.05 19.32
C LYS A 150 -20.98 -10.10 18.28
N SER A 151 -20.91 -8.79 18.53
CA SER A 151 -21.43 -7.75 17.65
C SER A 151 -20.37 -7.18 16.71
N VAL A 152 -19.14 -7.71 16.74
CA VAL A 152 -18.07 -7.31 15.84
C VAL A 152 -18.45 -7.68 14.40
N THR A 153 -18.41 -6.70 13.51
CA THR A 153 -18.70 -6.87 12.08
C THR A 153 -17.56 -6.37 11.20
N GLU A 154 -16.53 -5.79 11.81
CA GLU A 154 -15.44 -5.10 11.13
C GLU A 154 -14.18 -5.08 12.00
N ASN A 155 -13.01 -4.99 11.34
CA ASN A 155 -11.70 -4.78 11.94
C ASN A 155 -10.87 -3.75 11.11
N CYS A 156 -9.55 -3.72 11.33
CA CYS A 156 -8.63 -2.77 10.67
C CYS A 156 -8.63 -2.86 9.14
N GLN A 157 -8.96 -4.03 8.57
CA GLN A 157 -9.06 -4.21 7.13
C GLN A 157 -10.25 -3.44 6.54
N GLY A 158 -11.40 -3.48 7.23
CA GLY A 158 -12.59 -2.74 6.81
C GLY A 158 -12.41 -1.23 6.92
N TRP A 159 -11.79 -0.75 8.01
CA TRP A 159 -11.41 0.66 8.15
C TRP A 159 -10.52 1.11 6.99
N THR A 160 -9.47 0.34 6.69
CA THR A 160 -8.55 0.65 5.58
C THR A 160 -9.30 0.67 4.25
N ALA A 161 -10.20 -0.28 3.99
CA ALA A 161 -11.02 -0.30 2.78
C ALA A 161 -11.92 0.95 2.65
N ARG A 162 -12.48 1.47 3.76
CA ARG A 162 -13.22 2.74 3.75
C ARG A 162 -12.33 3.94 3.45
N VAL A 163 -11.13 4.01 4.02
CA VAL A 163 -10.17 5.07 3.71
C VAL A 163 -9.81 5.03 2.22
N ILE A 164 -9.56 3.84 1.67
CA ILE A 164 -9.30 3.67 0.22
C ILE A 164 -10.51 4.14 -0.61
N ASP A 165 -11.74 3.82 -0.22
CA ASP A 165 -12.96 4.30 -0.91
C ASP A 165 -13.05 5.83 -0.94
N ARG A 166 -12.69 6.52 0.15
CA ARG A 166 -12.56 7.99 0.13
C ARG A 166 -11.48 8.46 -0.83
N LEU A 167 -10.32 7.81 -0.85
CA LEU A 167 -9.23 8.18 -1.76
C LEU A 167 -9.56 7.92 -3.23
N VAL A 168 -10.46 6.99 -3.53
CA VAL A 168 -11.04 6.82 -4.86
C VAL A 168 -11.92 8.02 -5.24
N LYS A 169 -12.77 8.50 -4.33
CA LYS A 169 -13.60 9.71 -4.56
C LYS A 169 -12.76 10.96 -4.79
N GLU A 170 -11.62 11.07 -4.09
CA GLU A 170 -10.62 12.14 -4.27
C GLU A 170 -9.73 11.96 -5.51
N LYS A 171 -9.92 10.88 -6.29
CA LYS A 171 -9.14 10.54 -7.49
C LYS A 171 -7.64 10.34 -7.22
N ILE A 172 -7.28 9.94 -6.00
CA ILE A 172 -5.92 9.57 -5.63
C ILE A 172 -5.68 8.08 -5.93
N VAL A 173 -6.67 7.23 -5.65
CA VAL A 173 -6.62 5.78 -5.87
C VAL A 173 -7.58 5.38 -6.99
N MET A 174 -7.17 4.45 -7.84
CA MET A 174 -8.02 3.90 -8.89
C MET A 174 -9.07 2.93 -8.30
N PRO A 175 -10.34 2.92 -8.77
CA PRO A 175 -11.38 2.02 -8.26
C PRO A 175 -10.98 0.55 -8.25
N GLN A 176 -10.21 0.09 -9.22
CA GLN A 176 -9.74 -1.30 -9.33
C GLN A 176 -8.86 -1.71 -8.13
N LYS A 177 -8.17 -0.75 -7.50
CA LYS A 177 -7.34 -1.00 -6.31
C LYS A 177 -8.19 -1.18 -5.05
N LEU A 178 -9.34 -0.50 -4.98
CA LEU A 178 -10.32 -0.75 -3.92
C LEU A 178 -10.94 -2.14 -4.07
N GLU A 179 -11.31 -2.54 -5.28
CA GLU A 179 -11.83 -3.89 -5.53
C GLU A 179 -10.79 -4.97 -5.24
N MET A 180 -9.52 -4.74 -5.61
CA MET A 180 -8.40 -5.59 -5.21
C MET A 180 -8.31 -5.70 -3.68
N ALA A 181 -8.34 -4.58 -2.95
CA ALA A 181 -8.32 -4.60 -1.49
C ALA A 181 -9.50 -5.39 -0.91
N ARG A 182 -10.74 -5.09 -1.32
CA ARG A 182 -11.94 -5.82 -0.86
C ARG A 182 -11.85 -7.33 -1.10
N SER A 183 -11.28 -7.76 -2.23
CA SER A 183 -11.12 -9.18 -2.56
C SER A 183 -10.14 -9.94 -1.65
N MET A 184 -9.26 -9.21 -0.95
CA MET A 184 -8.27 -9.77 -0.02
C MET A 184 -8.73 -9.71 1.44
N MET A 185 -9.88 -9.10 1.74
CA MET A 185 -10.38 -8.99 3.11
C MET A 185 -10.67 -10.38 3.67
N GLN A 186 -10.20 -10.61 4.89
CA GLN A 186 -10.42 -11.83 5.65
C GLN A 186 -11.68 -11.68 6.51
N ALA A 187 -12.30 -12.81 6.83
CA ALA A 187 -13.45 -12.81 7.73
C ALA A 187 -13.06 -12.29 9.12
N VAL A 188 -14.02 -11.62 9.77
CA VAL A 188 -13.92 -11.13 11.15
C VAL A 188 -14.63 -12.10 12.09
#